data_AF-A0A7H4MAV0-F1
#
_entry.id   AF-A0A7H4MAV0-F1
#
_cell.length_a   1.000
_cell.length_b   1.000
_cell.length_c   1.000
_cell.angle_alpha   90.00
_cell.angle_beta   90.00
_cell.angle_gamma   90.00
#
_symmetry.space_group_name_H-M   'P 1'
#
loop_
_entity.id
_entity.type
_entity.pdbx_description
1 polymer ?
#
loop_
_entity_poly.entity_id
_entity_poly.type
_entity_poly.pdbx_seq_one_letter_code
_entity_poly.pdbx_strand_id
1 'polypeptide(L)'
;MDEAYKEFIMQLASWDTRRDFWLQTDYYKQRQSGNARADAAMLDDLINNIQFMPGDAAKSINDSVKLTAETGQDANNLLRQYVAFASQRAAGHLNDELKGAWAARTVQMKAQVKRQEEVAEAIFNRRTHSVEQALKVAQQHNISRSETDVPADQLPDSELFLLGRPMLQARLENLQAVGPEYDLDYDQNRAMLSTLNVGPTLDPRFQTYRYLRTPEEPVKRDSPRRVFLMVMWGIVGALIGAGVALSRRRVL
;
A
#
# COMPACT_ATOMS: atom_id res chain seq x y z
N MET A 1 -4.69 -2.64 -14.47
CA MET A 1 -3.35 -3.11 -14.04
C MET A 1 -3.45 -3.40 -12.57
N ASP A 2 -3.02 -4.58 -12.14
CA ASP A 2 -3.00 -4.94 -10.71
C ASP A 2 -2.06 -4.00 -9.95
N GLU A 3 -2.46 -3.57 -8.75
CA GLU A 3 -1.72 -2.59 -7.92
C GLU A 3 -0.28 -3.05 -7.66
N ALA A 4 -0.07 -4.35 -7.45
CA ALA A 4 1.25 -4.92 -7.24
C ALA A 4 2.20 -4.74 -8.44
N TYR A 5 1.69 -4.95 -9.65
CA TYR A 5 2.49 -4.77 -10.87
C TYR A 5 2.73 -3.29 -11.17
N LYS A 6 1.75 -2.43 -10.87
CA LYS A 6 1.92 -0.97 -11.00
C LYS A 6 3.05 -0.46 -10.09
N GLU A 7 3.08 -0.90 -8.84
CA GLU A 7 4.16 -0.56 -7.90
C GLU A 7 5.52 -1.10 -8.39
N PHE A 8 5.54 -2.35 -8.89
CA PHE A 8 6.75 -2.90 -9.49
C PHE A 8 7.30 -2.05 -10.63
N ILE A 9 6.45 -1.62 -11.58
CA ILE A 9 6.87 -0.76 -12.69
C ILE A 9 7.37 0.60 -12.19
N MET A 10 6.73 1.17 -11.18
CA MET A 10 7.19 2.42 -10.57
C MET A 10 8.59 2.26 -9.97
N GLN A 11 8.84 1.19 -9.21
CA GLN A 11 10.16 0.88 -8.66
C GLN A 11 11.18 0.59 -9.77
N LEU A 12 10.79 -0.13 -10.82
CA LEU A 12 11.67 -0.51 -11.92
C LEU A 12 12.10 0.68 -12.79
N ALA A 13 11.25 1.69 -12.93
CA ALA A 13 11.52 2.91 -13.69
C ALA A 13 12.17 4.02 -12.84
N SER A 14 12.06 3.96 -11.51
CA SER A 14 12.57 4.98 -10.59
C SER A 14 14.08 5.19 -10.74
N TRP A 15 14.50 6.45 -10.72
CA TRP A 15 15.92 6.80 -10.69
C TRP A 15 16.56 6.38 -9.35
N ASP A 16 15.87 6.60 -8.23
CA ASP A 16 16.35 6.24 -6.90
C ASP A 16 16.56 4.74 -6.75
N THR A 17 15.66 3.92 -7.29
CA THR A 17 15.81 2.45 -7.24
C THR A 17 17.02 1.98 -8.04
N ARG A 18 17.27 2.57 -9.22
CA ARG A 18 18.48 2.29 -10.01
C ARG A 18 19.75 2.70 -9.25
N ARG A 19 19.74 3.88 -8.65
CA ARG A 19 20.85 4.39 -7.85
C ARG A 19 21.15 3.50 -6.65
N ASP A 20 20.14 3.19 -5.85
CA ASP A 20 20.27 2.37 -4.65
C ASP A 20 20.75 0.96 -4.99
N PHE A 21 20.26 0.38 -6.09
CA PHE A 21 20.73 -0.90 -6.60
C PHE A 21 22.24 -0.86 -6.86
N TRP A 22 22.74 0.13 -7.61
CA TRP A 22 24.16 0.23 -7.92
C TRP A 22 25.00 0.45 -6.67
N LEU A 23 24.57 1.32 -5.75
CA LEU A 23 25.28 1.55 -4.49
C LEU A 23 25.43 0.28 -3.64
N GLN A 24 24.50 -0.66 -3.75
CA GLN A 24 24.55 -1.92 -3.00
C GLN A 24 25.34 -3.02 -3.72
N THR A 25 25.53 -2.91 -5.03
CA THR A 25 26.14 -3.96 -5.86
C THR A 25 27.67 -3.94 -5.79
N ASP A 26 28.29 -5.11 -5.66
CA ASP A 26 29.75 -5.26 -5.66
C ASP A 26 30.40 -4.79 -6.97
N TYR A 27 29.69 -4.94 -8.10
CA TYR A 27 30.08 -4.44 -9.41
C TYR A 27 30.47 -2.95 -9.40
N TYR A 28 29.70 -2.12 -8.70
CA TYR A 28 29.99 -0.69 -8.56
C TYR A 28 31.08 -0.45 -7.52
N LYS A 29 30.97 -1.08 -6.33
CA LYS A 29 31.92 -0.90 -5.21
C LYS A 29 33.36 -1.22 -5.59
N GLN A 30 33.58 -2.29 -6.36
CA GLN A 30 34.91 -2.71 -6.81
C GLN A 30 35.54 -1.74 -7.82
N ARG A 31 34.74 -0.91 -8.48
CA ARG A 31 35.20 0.06 -9.50
C ARG A 31 35.39 1.46 -8.92
N GLN A 32 35.14 1.67 -7.63
CA GLN A 32 35.34 2.96 -6.99
C GLN A 32 36.83 3.30 -6.94
N SER A 33 37.14 4.52 -7.35
CA SER A 33 38.50 5.06 -7.38
C SER A 33 38.88 5.78 -6.09
N GLY A 34 37.91 6.04 -5.21
CA GLY A 34 38.06 6.88 -4.02
C GLY A 34 37.98 8.38 -4.31
N ASN A 35 37.88 8.78 -5.59
CA ASN A 35 37.61 10.15 -5.99
C ASN A 35 36.11 10.39 -6.10
N ALA A 36 35.57 11.20 -5.18
CA ALA A 36 34.13 11.47 -5.10
C ALA A 36 33.50 11.95 -6.42
N ARG A 37 34.21 12.77 -7.21
CA ARG A 37 33.69 13.28 -8.49
C ARG A 37 33.67 12.20 -9.57
N ALA A 38 34.73 11.40 -9.65
CA ALA A 38 34.82 10.32 -10.63
C ALA A 38 33.81 9.21 -10.30
N ASP A 39 33.68 8.85 -9.03
CA ASP A 39 32.76 7.82 -8.56
C ASP A 39 31.29 8.25 -8.78
N ALA A 40 30.96 9.52 -8.57
CA ALA A 40 29.63 10.06 -8.87
C ALA A 40 29.30 10.06 -10.37
N ALA A 41 30.26 10.42 -11.23
CA ALA A 41 30.08 10.36 -12.68
C ALA A 41 29.87 8.92 -13.17
N MET A 42 30.65 7.98 -12.64
CA MET A 42 30.49 6.56 -12.94
C MET A 42 29.13 6.03 -12.49
N LEU A 43 28.66 6.41 -11.30
CA LEU A 43 27.35 6.03 -10.80
C LEU A 43 26.24 6.53 -11.71
N ASP A 44 26.31 7.78 -12.18
CA ASP A 44 25.33 8.35 -13.12
C ASP A 44 25.29 7.57 -14.44
N ASP A 45 26.46 7.24 -15.01
CA ASP A 45 26.56 6.41 -16.22
C ASP A 45 25.93 5.02 -16.01
N LEU A 46 26.17 4.38 -14.87
CA LEU A 46 25.56 3.08 -14.55
C LEU A 46 24.04 3.17 -14.38
N ILE A 47 23.53 4.24 -13.78
CA ILE A 47 22.09 4.48 -13.67
C ILE A 47 21.46 4.59 -15.07
N ASN A 48 22.12 5.31 -15.99
CA ASN A 48 21.69 5.49 -17.37
C ASN A 48 21.80 4.20 -18.23
N ASN A 49 22.62 3.24 -17.80
CA ASN A 49 22.73 1.92 -18.42
C ASN A 49 21.53 1.01 -18.13
N ILE A 50 20.68 1.36 -17.14
CA ILE A 50 19.39 0.70 -16.88
C ILE A 50 18.29 1.52 -17.55
N GLN A 51 17.66 0.94 -18.56
CA GLN A 51 16.63 1.57 -19.38
C GLN A 51 15.33 0.80 -19.27
N PHE A 52 14.30 1.47 -18.75
CA PHE A 52 12.93 0.99 -18.78
C PHE A 52 12.22 1.53 -20.02
N MET A 53 11.54 0.65 -20.75
CA MET A 53 10.72 0.98 -21.91
C MET A 53 9.27 0.59 -21.59
N PRO A 54 8.37 1.56 -21.42
CA PRO A 54 6.97 1.27 -21.12
C PRO A 54 6.31 0.56 -22.29
N GLY A 55 5.43 -0.38 -21.98
CA GLY A 55 4.60 -1.07 -22.93
C GLY A 55 3.57 -0.15 -23.59
N ASP A 56 3.06 -0.58 -24.74
CA ASP A 56 1.98 0.07 -25.47
C ASP A 56 0.95 -1.00 -25.83
N ALA A 57 -0.14 -1.04 -25.07
CA ALA A 57 -1.20 -2.02 -25.24
C ALA A 57 -1.87 -1.91 -26.64
N ALA A 58 -1.97 -0.70 -27.20
CA ALA A 58 -2.55 -0.50 -28.53
C ALA A 58 -1.68 -1.12 -29.64
N LYS A 59 -0.38 -1.24 -29.40
CA LYS A 59 0.59 -1.87 -30.32
C LYS A 59 1.01 -3.27 -29.90
N SER A 60 0.37 -3.85 -28.86
CA SER A 60 0.77 -5.15 -28.28
C SER A 60 2.23 -5.20 -27.85
N ILE A 61 2.78 -4.08 -27.38
CA ILE A 61 4.14 -3.98 -26.85
C ILE A 61 4.07 -4.15 -25.33
N ASN A 62 4.80 -5.12 -24.81
CA ASN A 62 4.93 -5.34 -23.36
C ASN A 62 6.00 -4.41 -22.76
N ASP A 63 5.90 -4.15 -21.46
CA ASP A 63 6.97 -3.48 -20.73
C ASP A 63 8.29 -4.24 -20.84
N SER A 64 9.40 -3.52 -20.99
CA SER A 64 10.72 -4.14 -21.04
C SER A 64 11.75 -3.31 -20.30
N VAL A 65 12.75 -4.01 -19.75
CA VAL A 65 13.89 -3.40 -19.08
C VAL A 65 15.17 -3.96 -19.68
N LYS A 66 16.14 -3.08 -19.89
CA LYS A 66 17.46 -3.40 -20.41
C LYS A 66 18.52 -2.90 -19.46
N LEU A 67 19.56 -3.70 -19.25
CA LEU A 67 20.76 -3.31 -18.52
C LEU A 67 21.98 -3.56 -19.39
N THR A 68 22.86 -2.57 -19.46
CA THR A 68 24.13 -2.66 -20.19
C THR A 68 25.30 -2.75 -19.20
N ALA A 69 26.18 -3.73 -19.40
CA ALA A 69 27.39 -3.93 -18.60
C ALA A 69 28.59 -4.22 -19.51
N GLU A 70 29.79 -4.34 -18.92
CA GLU A 70 31.04 -4.60 -19.65
C GLU A 70 31.06 -5.99 -20.30
N THR A 71 30.49 -7.00 -19.64
CA THR A 71 30.43 -8.38 -20.12
C THR A 71 28.98 -8.85 -20.29
N GLY A 72 28.77 -9.85 -21.14
CA GLY A 72 27.45 -10.47 -21.32
C GLY A 72 26.95 -11.15 -20.04
N GLN A 73 27.85 -11.86 -19.36
CA GLN A 73 27.57 -12.51 -18.08
C GLN A 73 27.14 -11.51 -17.01
N ASP A 74 27.85 -10.40 -16.85
CA ASP A 74 27.48 -9.34 -15.90
C ASP A 74 26.12 -8.74 -16.26
N ALA A 75 25.85 -8.46 -17.53
CA ALA A 75 24.58 -7.88 -17.97
C ALA A 75 23.38 -8.77 -17.60
N ASN A 76 23.50 -10.09 -17.80
CA ASN A 76 22.46 -11.05 -17.41
C ASN A 76 22.27 -11.11 -15.90
N ASN A 77 23.36 -11.30 -15.15
CA ASN A 77 23.31 -11.44 -13.69
C ASN A 77 22.79 -10.17 -13.01
N LEU A 78 23.30 -9.01 -13.39
CA LEU A 78 22.89 -7.71 -12.85
C LEU A 78 21.43 -7.41 -13.19
N LEU A 79 20.95 -7.75 -14.39
CA LEU A 79 19.55 -7.52 -14.74
C LEU A 79 18.60 -8.38 -13.92
N ARG A 80 18.95 -9.64 -13.66
CA ARG A 80 18.17 -10.53 -12.77
C ARG A 80 18.13 -9.99 -11.34
N GLN A 81 19.28 -9.56 -10.82
CA GLN A 81 19.38 -8.96 -9.50
C GLN A 81 18.58 -7.66 -9.41
N TYR A 82 18.65 -6.80 -10.43
CA TYR A 82 17.92 -5.54 -10.47
C TYR A 82 16.41 -5.76 -10.47
N VAL A 83 15.90 -6.69 -11.28
CA VAL A 83 14.46 -7.01 -11.30
C VAL A 83 14.00 -7.58 -9.96
N ALA A 84 14.79 -8.48 -9.34
CA ALA A 84 14.49 -8.99 -8.01
C ALA A 84 14.51 -7.88 -6.94
N PHE A 85 15.47 -6.95 -7.02
CA PHE A 85 15.59 -5.81 -6.12
C PHE A 85 14.38 -4.87 -6.23
N ALA A 86 13.97 -4.51 -7.45
CA ALA A 86 12.78 -3.70 -7.68
C ALA A 86 11.51 -4.41 -7.17
N SER A 87 11.40 -5.73 -7.37
CA SER A 87 10.28 -6.53 -6.84
C SER A 87 10.24 -6.55 -5.32
N GLN A 88 11.39 -6.69 -4.65
CA GLN A 88 11.46 -6.70 -3.20
C GLN A 88 11.09 -5.33 -2.61
N ARG A 89 11.53 -4.24 -3.23
CA ARG A 89 11.13 -2.89 -2.83
C ARG A 89 9.63 -2.66 -2.99
N ALA A 90 9.06 -3.10 -4.11
CA ALA A 90 7.63 -3.01 -4.35
C ALA A 90 6.84 -3.82 -3.31
N ALA A 91 7.25 -5.06 -3.03
CA ALA A 91 6.62 -5.89 -1.99
C ALA A 91 6.74 -5.24 -0.59
N GLY A 92 7.88 -4.63 -0.28
CA GLY A 92 8.08 -3.86 0.95
C GLY A 92 7.11 -2.69 1.07
N HIS A 93 7.02 -1.85 0.03
CA HIS A 93 6.11 -0.70 -0.01
C HIS A 93 4.65 -1.12 0.16
N LEU A 94 4.20 -2.15 -0.57
CA LEU A 94 2.83 -2.66 -0.48
C LEU A 94 2.51 -3.23 0.91
N ASN A 95 3.48 -3.88 1.55
CA ASN A 95 3.32 -4.38 2.92
C ASN A 95 3.23 -3.23 3.93
N ASP A 96 4.00 -2.15 3.74
CA ASP A 96 3.92 -0.95 4.58
C ASP A 96 2.57 -0.23 4.40
N GLU A 97 2.07 -0.11 3.18
CA GLU A 97 0.74 0.42 2.90
C GLU A 97 -0.35 -0.46 3.54
N LEU A 98 -0.26 -1.79 3.40
CA LEU A 98 -1.19 -2.72 4.03
C LEU A 98 -1.18 -2.58 5.55
N LYS A 99 0.00 -2.47 6.16
CA LYS A 99 0.15 -2.24 7.60
C LYS A 99 -0.50 -0.93 8.03
N GLY A 100 -0.28 0.15 7.27
CA GLY A 100 -0.88 1.46 7.53
C GLY A 100 -2.41 1.44 7.42
N ALA A 101 -2.93 0.87 6.33
CA ALA A 101 -4.36 0.73 6.10
C ALA A 101 -5.03 -0.14 7.17
N TRP A 102 -4.39 -1.24 7.55
CA TRP A 102 -4.88 -2.13 8.61
C TRP A 102 -4.93 -1.44 9.97
N ALA A 103 -3.89 -0.68 10.34
CA ALA A 103 -3.87 0.10 11.57
C ALA A 103 -4.97 1.16 11.57
N ALA A 104 -5.14 1.90 10.47
CA ALA A 104 -6.20 2.89 10.33
C ALA A 104 -7.60 2.25 10.48
N ARG A 105 -7.83 1.10 9.84
CA ARG A 105 -9.09 0.35 9.95
C ARG A 105 -9.34 -0.14 11.37
N THR A 106 -8.31 -0.62 12.06
CA THR A 106 -8.39 -1.07 13.46
C THR A 106 -8.78 0.08 14.38
N VAL A 107 -8.15 1.25 14.24
CA VAL A 107 -8.48 2.45 15.02
C VAL A 107 -9.91 2.91 14.75
N GLN A 108 -10.32 2.92 13.47
CA GLN A 108 -11.69 3.27 13.09
C GLN A 108 -12.71 2.33 13.73
N MET A 109 -12.49 1.01 13.64
CA MET A 109 -13.38 -0.01 14.21
C MET A 109 -13.44 0.10 15.74
N LYS A 110 -12.30 0.31 16.40
CA LYS A 110 -12.24 0.54 17.85
C LYS A 110 -13.07 1.75 18.27
N ALA A 111 -12.97 2.85 17.53
CA ALA A 111 -13.78 4.04 17.79
C ALA A 111 -15.28 3.80 17.56
N GLN A 112 -15.63 2.99 16.56
CA GLN A 112 -17.02 2.63 16.27
C GLN A 112 -17.62 1.74 17.38
N VAL A 113 -16.90 0.72 17.84
CA VAL A 113 -17.29 -0.13 18.98
C VAL A 113 -17.47 0.71 20.24
N LYS A 114 -16.52 1.60 20.54
CA LYS A 114 -16.60 2.49 21.70
C LYS A 114 -17.84 3.40 21.66
N ARG A 115 -18.18 3.97 20.50
CA ARG A 115 -19.41 4.78 20.37
C ARG A 115 -20.67 3.96 20.61
N GLN A 116 -20.71 2.71 20.16
CA GLN A 116 -21.83 1.81 20.45
C GLN A 116 -21.93 1.50 21.94
N GLU A 117 -20.79 1.30 22.63
CA GLU A 117 -20.73 1.15 24.09
C GLU A 117 -21.31 2.37 24.81
N GLU A 118 -20.88 3.57 24.45
CA GLU A 118 -21.37 4.82 25.04
C GLU A 118 -22.87 5.06 24.78
N VAL A 119 -23.36 4.71 23.58
CA VAL A 119 -24.79 4.80 23.24
C VAL A 119 -25.62 3.81 24.05
N ALA A 120 -25.17 2.54 24.14
CA ALA A 120 -25.83 1.52 24.93
C ALA A 120 -25.87 1.91 26.41
N GLU A 121 -24.77 2.45 26.95
CA GLU A 121 -24.68 2.95 28.32
C GLU A 121 -25.61 4.14 28.57
N ALA A 122 -25.72 5.09 27.63
CA ALA A 122 -26.66 6.21 27.75
C ALA A 122 -28.12 5.76 27.75
N ILE A 123 -28.47 4.79 26.88
CA ILE A 123 -29.82 4.19 26.84
C ILE A 123 -30.11 3.45 28.14
N PHE A 124 -29.16 2.66 28.62
CA PHE A 124 -29.23 1.94 29.89
C PHE A 124 -29.48 2.90 31.05
N ASN A 125 -28.64 3.93 31.21
CA ASN A 125 -28.77 4.91 32.29
C ASN A 125 -30.12 5.63 32.26
N ARG A 126 -30.60 6.02 31.08
CA ARG A 126 -31.94 6.63 30.92
C ARG A 126 -33.05 5.67 31.35
N ARG A 127 -32.99 4.40 30.92
CA ARG A 127 -34.00 3.38 31.26
C ARG A 127 -33.99 3.07 32.76
N THR A 128 -32.82 2.95 33.36
CA THR A 128 -32.66 2.77 34.82
C THR A 128 -33.28 3.95 35.57
N HIS A 129 -32.94 5.19 35.19
CA HIS A 129 -33.49 6.38 35.83
C HIS A 129 -35.02 6.45 35.71
N SER A 130 -35.57 6.12 34.54
CA SER A 130 -37.01 6.10 34.30
C SER A 130 -37.73 5.09 35.20
N VAL A 131 -37.20 3.86 35.33
CA VAL A 131 -37.75 2.82 36.22
C VAL A 131 -37.63 3.23 37.69
N GLU A 132 -36.53 3.86 38.10
CA GLU A 132 -36.35 4.38 39.47
C GLU A 132 -37.38 5.47 39.80
N GLN A 133 -37.60 6.43 38.89
CA GLN A 133 -38.62 7.47 39.09
C GLN A 133 -40.04 6.86 39.14
N ALA A 134 -40.35 5.93 38.23
CA ALA A 134 -41.62 5.23 38.22
C ALA A 134 -41.87 4.46 39.53
N LEU A 135 -40.83 3.77 40.04
CA LEU A 135 -40.90 3.05 41.31
C LEU A 135 -41.17 4.02 42.48
N LYS A 136 -40.52 5.18 42.50
CA LYS A 136 -40.74 6.22 43.51
C LYS A 136 -42.17 6.75 43.48
N VAL A 137 -42.72 7.02 42.29
CA VAL A 137 -44.12 7.46 42.12
C VAL A 137 -45.08 6.35 42.59
N ALA A 138 -44.86 5.11 42.17
CA ALA A 138 -45.69 3.97 42.60
C ALA A 138 -45.65 3.76 44.13
N GLN A 139 -44.50 4.01 44.77
CA GLN A 139 -44.37 4.01 46.23
C GLN A 139 -45.17 5.13 46.91
N GLN A 140 -45.08 6.36 46.40
CA GLN A 140 -45.81 7.49 46.95
C GLN A 140 -47.33 7.33 46.83
N HIS A 141 -47.81 6.74 45.73
CA HIS A 141 -49.23 6.53 45.45
C HIS A 141 -49.75 5.15 45.89
N ASN A 142 -48.94 4.32 46.55
CA ASN A 142 -49.29 2.98 47.03
C ASN A 142 -49.76 1.99 45.94
N ILE A 143 -49.33 2.18 44.70
CA ILE A 143 -49.69 1.33 43.56
C ILE A 143 -48.94 0.00 43.69
N SER A 144 -49.63 -1.01 44.18
CA SER A 144 -49.04 -2.31 44.54
C SER A 144 -49.28 -3.42 43.52
N ARG A 145 -50.15 -3.17 42.54
CA ARG A 145 -50.51 -4.07 41.45
C ARG A 145 -50.51 -3.29 40.14
N SER A 146 -50.45 -3.99 39.02
CA SER A 146 -50.59 -3.36 37.71
C SER A 146 -52.00 -2.76 37.57
N GLU A 147 -52.07 -1.51 37.11
CA GLU A 147 -53.30 -0.76 36.84
C GLU A 147 -53.51 -0.51 35.33
N THR A 148 -52.81 -1.26 34.48
CA THR A 148 -52.89 -1.16 33.02
C THR A 148 -52.88 -2.53 32.37
N ASP A 149 -53.64 -2.68 31.29
CA ASP A 149 -53.65 -3.89 30.45
C ASP A 149 -52.60 -3.82 29.32
N VAL A 150 -51.91 -2.69 29.18
CA VAL A 150 -50.87 -2.50 28.17
C VAL A 150 -49.61 -3.27 28.58
N PRO A 151 -48.99 -4.05 27.67
CA PRO A 151 -47.73 -4.73 27.95
C PRO A 151 -46.63 -3.75 28.38
N ALA A 152 -45.82 -4.15 29.35
CA ALA A 152 -44.75 -3.32 29.93
C ALA A 152 -43.77 -2.72 28.91
N ASP A 153 -43.55 -3.40 27.79
CA ASP A 153 -42.60 -2.95 26.76
C ASP A 153 -43.20 -1.95 25.78
N GLN A 154 -44.52 -1.72 25.84
CA GLN A 154 -45.24 -0.74 25.01
C GLN A 154 -45.68 0.50 25.80
N LEU A 155 -45.47 0.50 27.12
CA LEU A 155 -45.81 1.61 27.99
C LEU A 155 -44.78 2.75 27.85
N PRO A 156 -45.23 4.01 27.68
CA PRO A 156 -44.35 5.16 27.76
C PRO A 156 -43.68 5.26 29.14
N ASP A 157 -42.46 5.78 29.16
CA ASP A 157 -41.68 6.03 30.38
C ASP A 157 -42.46 6.78 31.47
N SER A 158 -43.32 7.73 31.07
CA SER A 158 -44.15 8.53 31.99
C SER A 158 -45.26 7.73 32.69
N GLU A 159 -45.63 6.57 32.16
CA GLU A 159 -46.74 5.74 32.65
C GLU A 159 -46.26 4.43 33.29
N LEU A 160 -44.95 4.20 33.35
CA LEU A 160 -44.35 2.99 33.93
C LEU A 160 -44.79 2.75 35.39
N PHE A 161 -45.13 3.79 36.14
CA PHE A 161 -45.59 3.67 37.52
C PHE A 161 -46.88 2.82 37.65
N LEU A 162 -47.68 2.73 36.60
CA LEU A 162 -48.89 1.89 36.53
C LEU A 162 -48.59 0.40 36.61
N LEU A 163 -47.33 -0.03 36.38
CA LEU A 163 -46.92 -1.43 36.52
C LEU A 163 -46.90 -1.91 37.98
N GLY A 164 -46.85 -0.97 38.94
CA GLY A 164 -46.83 -1.24 40.36
C GLY A 164 -45.44 -1.63 40.90
N ARG A 165 -45.29 -1.50 42.24
CA ARG A 165 -44.00 -1.63 42.93
C ARG A 165 -43.24 -2.95 42.67
N PRO A 166 -43.84 -4.15 42.83
CA PRO A 166 -43.09 -5.40 42.75
C PRO A 166 -42.48 -5.63 41.36
N MET A 167 -43.23 -5.27 40.32
CA MET A 167 -42.78 -5.42 38.93
C MET A 167 -41.68 -4.42 38.59
N LEU A 168 -41.81 -3.17 39.01
CA LEU A 168 -40.78 -2.15 38.81
C LEU A 168 -39.48 -2.48 39.56
N GLN A 169 -39.59 -3.00 40.78
CA GLN A 169 -38.43 -3.45 41.54
C GLN A 169 -37.72 -4.62 40.85
N ALA A 170 -38.47 -5.66 40.45
CA ALA A 170 -37.90 -6.80 39.72
C ALA A 170 -37.26 -6.36 38.39
N ARG A 171 -37.85 -5.39 37.68
CA ARG A 171 -37.29 -4.85 36.43
C ARG A 171 -36.02 -4.06 36.68
N LEU A 172 -35.95 -3.27 37.75
CA LEU A 172 -34.75 -2.54 38.14
C LEU A 172 -33.61 -3.50 38.51
N GLU A 173 -33.89 -4.51 39.34
CA GLU A 173 -32.93 -5.54 39.72
C GLU A 173 -32.41 -6.31 38.51
N ASN A 174 -33.30 -6.70 37.58
CA ASN A 174 -32.92 -7.37 36.34
C ASN A 174 -32.08 -6.47 35.43
N LEU A 175 -32.50 -5.22 35.22
CA LEU A 175 -31.76 -4.25 34.41
C LEU A 175 -30.34 -4.06 34.97
N GLN A 176 -30.19 -3.87 36.28
CA GLN A 176 -28.90 -3.75 36.94
C GLN A 176 -28.04 -5.02 36.84
N ALA A 177 -28.66 -6.20 36.82
CA ALA A 177 -27.96 -7.48 36.68
C ALA A 177 -27.48 -7.76 35.25
N VAL A 178 -28.25 -7.37 34.23
CA VAL A 178 -27.93 -7.62 32.81
C VAL A 178 -26.99 -6.54 32.25
N GLY A 179 -27.19 -5.28 32.63
CA GLY A 179 -26.42 -4.14 32.11
C GLY A 179 -26.94 -3.61 30.76
N PRO A 180 -26.11 -2.83 30.03
CA PRO A 180 -26.45 -2.31 28.71
C PRO A 180 -26.72 -3.42 27.70
N GLU A 181 -27.77 -3.23 26.90
CA GLU A 181 -28.13 -4.14 25.81
C GLU A 181 -27.43 -3.71 24.52
N TYR A 182 -26.88 -4.68 23.80
CA TYR A 182 -26.16 -4.47 22.55
C TYR A 182 -26.90 -5.13 21.38
N ASP A 183 -26.79 -4.52 20.21
CA ASP A 183 -27.36 -5.08 18.97
C ASP A 183 -26.39 -6.07 18.29
N LEU A 184 -26.91 -6.77 17.28
CA LEU A 184 -26.12 -7.72 16.50
C LEU A 184 -24.93 -7.04 15.80
N ASP A 185 -25.09 -5.78 15.39
CA ASP A 185 -24.05 -5.01 14.71
C ASP A 185 -22.86 -4.76 15.66
N TYR A 186 -23.10 -4.47 16.94
CA TYR A 186 -22.05 -4.37 17.95
C TYR A 186 -21.26 -5.67 18.08
N ASP A 187 -21.93 -6.81 18.18
CA ASP A 187 -21.26 -8.11 18.32
C ASP A 187 -20.43 -8.46 17.08
N GLN A 188 -20.95 -8.18 15.88
CA GLN A 188 -20.20 -8.34 14.64
C GLN A 188 -18.97 -7.43 14.58
N ASN A 189 -19.11 -6.17 14.98
CA ASN A 189 -18.01 -5.21 15.04
C ASN A 189 -16.96 -5.63 16.07
N ARG A 190 -17.39 -6.21 17.20
CA ARG A 190 -16.49 -6.74 18.23
C ARG A 190 -15.72 -7.95 17.73
N ALA A 191 -16.39 -8.87 17.03
CA ALA A 191 -15.75 -10.02 16.41
C ALA A 191 -14.74 -9.58 15.34
N MET A 192 -15.10 -8.64 14.47
CA MET A 192 -14.20 -8.06 13.46
C MET A 192 -13.01 -7.32 14.11
N LEU A 193 -13.24 -6.60 15.21
CA LEU A 193 -12.14 -5.95 15.93
C LEU A 193 -11.16 -6.99 16.50
N SER A 194 -11.64 -8.15 16.93
CA SER A 194 -10.77 -9.22 17.42
C SER A 194 -9.85 -9.77 16.32
N THR A 195 -10.35 -9.92 15.09
CA THR A 195 -9.53 -10.34 13.93
C THR A 195 -8.56 -9.22 13.52
N LEU A 196 -9.00 -7.97 13.51
CA LEU A 196 -8.14 -6.81 13.21
C LEU A 196 -6.98 -6.68 14.23
N ASN A 197 -7.21 -7.00 15.50
CA ASN A 197 -6.16 -6.96 16.52
C ASN A 197 -5.07 -8.03 16.34
N VAL A 198 -5.34 -9.12 15.60
CA VAL A 198 -4.31 -10.13 15.26
C VAL A 198 -3.29 -9.54 14.27
N GLY A 199 -3.73 -8.62 13.41
CA GLY A 199 -2.89 -8.00 12.41
C GLY A 199 -2.84 -8.75 11.08
N PRO A 200 -2.32 -8.10 10.02
CA PRO A 200 -2.15 -8.73 8.71
C PRO A 200 -0.95 -9.67 8.70
N THR A 201 -1.02 -10.73 7.90
CA THR A 201 0.15 -11.56 7.56
C THR A 201 0.92 -10.90 6.42
N LEU A 202 2.11 -10.40 6.71
CA LEU A 202 2.98 -9.75 5.72
C LEU A 202 3.99 -10.77 5.18
N ASP A 203 3.86 -11.15 3.91
CA ASP A 203 4.90 -11.92 3.22
C ASP A 203 5.83 -10.94 2.51
N PRO A 204 7.12 -10.85 2.87
CA PRO A 204 8.06 -9.97 2.17
C PRO A 204 8.55 -10.53 0.82
N ARG A 205 8.18 -11.77 0.46
CA ARG A 205 8.77 -12.52 -0.65
C ARG A 205 7.81 -12.77 -1.80
N PHE A 206 6.58 -12.24 -1.76
CA PHE A 206 5.68 -12.38 -2.89
C PHE A 206 6.25 -11.65 -4.11
N GLN A 207 6.08 -12.26 -5.29
CA GLN A 207 6.56 -11.69 -6.54
C GLN A 207 5.53 -10.69 -7.08
N THR A 208 6.00 -9.48 -7.39
CA THR A 208 5.17 -8.41 -7.95
C THR A 208 5.17 -8.39 -9.48
N TYR A 209 5.80 -9.38 -10.11
CA TYR A 209 5.97 -9.49 -11.56
C TYR A 209 6.01 -10.97 -12.00
N ARG A 210 5.90 -11.16 -13.32
CA ARG A 210 6.24 -12.43 -13.99
C ARG A 210 7.06 -12.15 -15.24
N TYR A 211 7.99 -13.05 -15.58
CA TYR A 211 8.74 -12.91 -16.83
C TYR A 211 7.91 -13.38 -18.02
N LEU A 212 7.80 -12.51 -19.02
CA LEU A 212 7.48 -12.92 -20.40
C LEU A 212 8.76 -13.26 -21.18
N ARG A 213 9.88 -12.62 -20.81
CA ARG A 213 11.22 -12.91 -21.31
C ARG A 213 12.20 -12.83 -20.16
N THR A 214 12.78 -13.96 -19.79
CA THR A 214 13.81 -14.02 -18.74
C THR A 214 15.13 -13.45 -19.29
N PRO A 215 15.92 -12.70 -18.50
CA PRO A 215 17.25 -12.26 -18.91
C PRO A 215 18.14 -13.45 -19.29
N GLU A 216 18.89 -13.32 -20.37
CA GLU A 216 19.85 -14.33 -20.85
C GLU A 216 21.15 -13.64 -21.24
N GLU A 217 22.24 -14.40 -21.21
CA GLU A 217 23.54 -13.89 -21.63
C GLU A 217 23.52 -13.53 -23.13
N PRO A 218 23.86 -12.28 -23.50
CA PRO A 218 23.83 -11.87 -24.90
C PRO A 218 24.95 -12.54 -25.69
N VAL A 219 24.57 -13.18 -26.80
CA VAL A 219 25.50 -13.86 -27.74
C VAL A 219 26.32 -12.91 -28.60
N LYS A 220 25.93 -11.64 -28.70
CA LYS A 220 26.62 -10.60 -29.48
C LYS A 220 26.73 -9.33 -28.65
N ARG A 221 27.89 -8.67 -28.71
CA ARG A 221 28.09 -7.37 -28.06
C ARG A 221 27.17 -6.35 -28.70
N ASP A 222 26.47 -5.60 -27.87
CA ASP A 222 25.69 -4.46 -28.32
C ASP A 222 26.68 -3.31 -28.61
N SER A 223 27.14 -3.23 -29.86
CA SER A 223 28.10 -2.20 -30.25
C SER A 223 27.38 -0.85 -30.27
N PRO A 224 27.81 0.16 -29.48
CA PRO A 224 27.30 1.50 -29.68
C PRO A 224 27.60 1.88 -31.14
N ARG A 225 26.68 2.60 -31.81
CA ARG A 225 26.79 3.00 -33.23
C ARG A 225 28.01 3.91 -33.54
N ARG A 226 29.06 3.91 -32.72
CA ARG A 226 30.32 4.64 -32.85
C ARG A 226 31.08 4.25 -34.11
N VAL A 227 31.13 2.97 -34.50
CA VAL A 227 31.77 2.55 -35.76
C VAL A 227 31.03 3.14 -36.95
N PHE A 228 29.69 3.06 -36.95
CA PHE A 228 28.86 3.68 -37.98
C PHE A 228 29.05 5.21 -38.02
N LEU A 229 29.09 5.87 -36.87
CA LEU A 229 29.36 7.31 -36.76
C LEU A 229 30.77 7.69 -37.26
N MET A 230 31.80 6.91 -36.92
CA MET A 230 33.17 7.14 -37.39
C MET A 230 33.26 7.02 -38.92
N VAL A 231 32.61 6.01 -39.50
CA VAL A 231 32.53 5.85 -40.95
C VAL A 231 31.80 7.03 -41.60
N MET A 232 30.69 7.48 -41.00
CA MET A 232 29.91 8.62 -41.50
C MET A 232 30.72 9.93 -41.43
N TRP A 233 31.39 10.22 -40.33
CA TRP A 233 32.28 11.39 -40.20
C TRP A 233 33.49 11.30 -41.13
N GLY A 234 34.02 10.10 -41.37
CA GLY A 234 35.10 9.87 -42.34
C GLY A 234 34.68 10.23 -43.77
N ILE A 235 33.47 9.84 -44.20
CA ILE A 235 32.93 10.17 -45.52
C ILE A 235 32.70 11.68 -45.65
N VAL A 236 32.11 12.32 -44.63
CA VAL A 236 31.89 13.78 -44.62
C VAL A 236 33.22 14.53 -44.71
N GLY A 237 34.23 14.11 -43.93
CA GLY A 237 35.57 14.69 -43.99
C GLY A 237 36.24 14.52 -45.35
N ALA A 238 36.09 13.36 -45.99
CA ALA A 238 36.63 13.09 -47.33
C ALA A 238 35.98 13.97 -48.41
N LEU A 239 34.66 14.16 -48.37
CA LEU A 239 33.94 15.02 -49.33
C LEU A 239 34.34 16.49 -49.19
N ILE A 240 34.44 17.00 -47.96
CA ILE A 240 34.89 18.37 -47.68
C ILE A 240 36.35 18.54 -48.13
N GLY A 241 37.22 17.59 -47.80
CA GLY A 241 38.63 17.60 -48.21
C GLY A 241 38.80 17.61 -49.73
N ALA A 242 38.02 16.79 -50.45
CA ALA A 242 38.00 16.76 -51.92
C ALA A 242 37.49 18.08 -52.51
N GLY A 243 36.45 18.68 -51.92
CA GLY A 243 35.92 19.98 -52.33
C GLY A 243 36.95 21.11 -52.20
N VAL A 244 37.72 21.14 -51.11
CA VAL A 244 38.80 22.12 -50.90
C VAL A 244 39.97 21.88 -51.86
N ALA A 245 40.34 20.63 -52.12
CA ALA A 245 41.41 20.31 -53.06
C ALA A 245 41.04 20.73 -54.50
N LEU A 246 39.79 20.50 -54.91
CA LEU A 246 39.30 20.88 -56.24
C LEU A 246 39.15 22.40 -56.41
N SER A 247 38.76 23.14 -55.36
CA SER A 247 38.70 24.60 -55.42
C SER A 247 40.08 25.25 -55.48
N ARG A 248 41.08 24.72 -54.76
CA ARG A 248 42.48 25.16 -54.86
C ARG A 248 43.09 24.88 -56.23
N ARG A 249 42.69 23.78 -56.89
CA ARG A 249 43.19 23.44 -58.23
C ARG A 249 42.59 24.27 -59.37
N ARG A 250 41.53 25.07 -59.10
CA ARG A 250 40.95 26.02 -60.07
C ARG A 250 41.53 27.44 -59.96
N VAL A 251 42.37 27.71 -58.95
CA VAL A 251 42.97 29.04 -58.68
C VAL A 251 44.48 29.05 -59.01
N LEU A 252 44.99 27.98 -59.62
CA LEU A 252 46.28 27.92 -60.32
C LEU A 252 46.02 27.76 -61.82
#